data_AF-S9SRS0-F1
#
_entry.id   AF-S9SRS0-F1
#
_cell.length_a   1.000
_cell.length_b   1.000
_cell.length_c   1.000
_cell.angle_alpha   90.00
_cell.angle_beta   90.00
_cell.angle_gamma   90.00
#
_symmetry.space_group_name_H-M   'P 1'
#
loop_
_entity.id
_entity.type
_entity.pdbx_description
1 polymer ?
#
loop_
_entity_poly.entity_id
_entity_poly.type
_entity_poly.pdbx_seq_one_letter_code
_entity_poly.pdbx_strand_id
1 'polypeptide(L)' 'MEAYQNCLYCMNKKVRILTMDRQEYRGTVVKVDYQNVYLRPEANYGAVRTSGFFPFVNNDIITLSLFTLLAIALI' A
#
# COMPACT_ATOMS: atom_id res chain seq x y z
N MET A 1 8.03 -15.04 -5.98
CA MET A 1 7.69 -14.63 -7.36
C MET A 1 6.21 -14.24 -7.49
N GLU A 2 5.30 -14.88 -6.73
CA GLU A 2 3.86 -14.58 -6.75
C GLU A 2 3.50 -13.14 -6.33
N ALA A 3 4.10 -12.60 -5.26
CA ALA A 3 3.78 -11.25 -4.77
C ALA A 3 4.01 -10.16 -5.84
N TYR A 4 5.08 -10.26 -6.62
CA TYR A 4 5.38 -9.34 -7.72
C TYR A 4 4.29 -9.39 -8.81
N GLN A 5 3.92 -10.60 -9.26
CA GLN A 5 2.87 -10.78 -10.27
C GLN A 5 1.51 -10.30 -9.78
N ASN A 6 1.17 -10.57 -8.52
CA ASN A 6 -0.08 -10.11 -7.91
C ASN A 6 -0.12 -8.58 -7.82
N CYS A 7 0.97 -7.93 -7.43
CA CYS A 7 1.06 -6.46 -7.39
C CYS A 7 0.99 -5.85 -8.79
N LEU A 8 1.66 -6.46 -9.78
CA LEU A 8 1.59 -6.05 -11.19
C LEU A 8 0.16 -6.14 -11.73
N TYR A 9 -0.57 -7.22 -11.43
CA TYR A 9 -1.98 -7.35 -11.82
C TYR A 9 -2.88 -6.28 -11.18
N CYS A 10 -2.46 -5.77 -10.03
CA CYS A 10 -3.13 -4.70 -9.30
C CYS A 10 -2.67 -3.28 -9.69
N MET A 11 -1.78 -3.15 -10.67
CA MET A 11 -1.30 -1.85 -11.15
C MET A 11 -2.47 -0.95 -11.60
N ASN A 12 -2.42 0.32 -11.19
CA ASN A 12 -3.47 1.34 -11.40
C ASN A 12 -4.85 0.99 -10.82
N LYS A 13 -4.94 -0.02 -9.93
CA LYS A 13 -6.17 -0.38 -9.23
C LYS A 13 -6.08 -0.01 -7.75
N LYS A 14 -7.25 0.19 -7.15
CA LYS A 14 -7.36 0.35 -5.71
C LYS A 14 -7.17 -1.00 -5.03
N VAL A 15 -6.31 -1.01 -4.02
CA VAL A 15 -5.95 -2.20 -3.27
C VAL A 15 -5.89 -1.93 -1.79
N ARG A 16 -6.04 -3.02 -1.04
CA ARG A 16 -5.63 -3.14 0.34
C ARG A 16 -4.43 -4.06 0.42
N ILE A 17 -3.35 -3.60 1.04
CA ILE A 17 -2.13 -4.36 1.29
C ILE A 17 -2.02 -4.61 2.78
N LEU A 18 -1.79 -5.86 3.16
CA LEU A 18 -1.44 -6.26 4.51
C LEU A 18 0.03 -6.65 4.52
N THR A 19 0.81 -6.06 5.41
CA THR A 19 2.23 -6.37 5.59
C THR A 19 2.45 -7.31 6.79
N MET A 20 3.64 -7.92 6.85
CA MET A 20 4.02 -8.91 7.88
C MET A 20 4.00 -8.33 9.30
N ASP A 21 4.24 -7.03 9.45
CA ASP A 21 4.11 -6.27 10.69
C ASP A 21 2.64 -5.94 11.06
N ARG A 22 1.68 -6.55 10.35
CA ARG A 22 0.23 -6.39 10.51
C ARG A 22 -0.28 -4.98 10.23
N GLN A 23 0.48 -4.17 9.51
CA GLN A 23 0.02 -2.87 9.04
C GLN A 23 -0.85 -3.04 7.78
N GLU A 24 -1.92 -2.26 7.70
CA GLU A 24 -2.84 -2.24 6.56
C GLU A 24 -2.68 -0.91 5.81
N TYR A 25 -2.45 -1.00 4.51
CA TYR A 25 -2.36 0.15 3.62
C TYR A 25 -3.46 0.08 2.57
N ARG A 26 -4.20 1.15 2.35
CA ARG A 26 -5.16 1.27 1.23
C ARG A 26 -4.81 2.41 0.33
N GLY A 27 -4.91 2.16 -0.97
CA GLY A 27 -4.50 3.13 -1.98
C GLY A 27 -4.55 2.55 -3.38
N THR A 28 -4.05 3.34 -4.33
CA THR A 28 -3.89 2.91 -5.72
C THR A 28 -2.45 2.50 -5.97
N VAL A 29 -2.22 1.32 -6.55
CA VAL A 29 -0.86 0.93 -6.97
C VAL A 29 -0.46 1.81 -8.14
N VAL A 30 0.57 2.63 -7.97
CA VAL A 30 1.05 3.56 -9.02
C VAL A 30 2.29 3.06 -9.74
N LYS A 31 3.04 2.14 -9.11
CA LYS A 31 4.22 1.50 -9.69
C LYS A 31 4.54 0.21 -8.95
N VAL A 32 5.14 -0.74 -9.65
CA VAL A 32 5.75 -1.94 -9.08
C VAL A 32 7.13 -2.08 -9.70
N ASP A 33 8.15 -2.29 -8.87
CA ASP A 33 9.48 -2.71 -9.31
C ASP A 33 9.78 -4.13 -8.80
N TYR A 34 10.98 -4.64 -9.07
CA TYR A 34 11.34 -6.02 -8.72
C TYR A 34 11.28 -6.32 -7.21
N GLN A 35 11.38 -5.31 -6.36
CA GLN A 35 11.48 -5.44 -4.90
C GLN A 35 10.41 -4.64 -4.13
N ASN A 36 9.75 -3.67 -4.76
CA ASN A 36 8.88 -2.71 -4.11
C ASN A 36 7.58 -2.48 -4.89
N VAL A 37 6.52 -2.19 -4.15
CA VAL A 37 5.26 -1.67 -4.66
C VAL A 37 5.06 -0.26 -4.14
N TYR A 38 4.69 0.64 -5.04
CA TYR A 38 4.43 2.03 -4.78
C TYR A 38 2.92 2.25 -4.73
N LEU A 39 2.44 2.67 -3.57
CA LEU A 39 1.04 2.87 -3.29
C LEU A 39 0.78 4.36 -3.07
N ARG A 40 -0.16 4.93 -3.83
CA ARG A 40 -0.71 6.25 -3.53
C ARG A 40 -1.84 6.06 -2.52
N PRO A 41 -1.70 6.50 -1.26
CA PRO A 41 -2.74 6.31 -0.25
C PRO A 41 -4.03 7.05 -0.62
N GLU A 42 -5.18 6.54 -0.18
CA GLU A 42 -6.42 7.30 -0.30
C GLU A 42 -6.44 8.44 0.72
N ALA A 43 -6.83 9.64 0.28
CA ALA A 43 -6.80 10.86 1.11
C ALA A 43 -7.60 10.78 2.43
N ASN A 44 -8.53 9.83 2.54
CA ASN A 44 -9.38 9.63 3.72
C ASN A 44 -9.12 8.29 4.44
N TYR A 45 -8.17 7.48 3.98
CA TYR A 45 -7.85 6.22 4.64
C TYR A 45 -6.94 6.49 5.85
N GLY A 46 -7.51 6.33 7.05
CA GLY A 46 -6.84 6.68 8.30
C GLY A 46 -7.43 7.90 9.02
N ALA A 47 -8.60 8.41 8.60
CA ALA A 47 -9.40 9.35 9.39
C ALA A 47 -10.03 8.69 10.63
N VAL A 48 -9.23 8.01 11.44
CA VAL A 48 -9.51 7.80 12.86
C VAL A 48 -8.66 8.84 13.58
N ARG A 49 -9.31 9.71 14.36
CA ARG A 49 -8.64 10.68 15.25
C ARG A 49 -7.89 9.92 16.35
N THR A 50 -6.75 9.30 16.04
CA THR A 50 -5.84 8.77 17.06
C THR A 50 -4.78 9.83 17.33
N SER A 51 -4.83 10.36 18.56
CA SER A 51 -3.85 11.30 19.08
C SER A 51 -2.48 10.62 19.20
N GLY A 52 -1.64 10.77 18.18
CA GLY A 52 -0.22 10.47 18.31
C GLY A 52 0.40 9.62 17.22
N PHE A 53 0.21 9.94 15.95
CA PHE A 53 1.26 9.83 14.91
C PHE A 53 0.72 10.42 13.61
N PHE A 54 1.21 11.59 13.20
CA PHE A 54 0.88 12.19 11.91
C PHE A 54 2.16 12.30 11.07
N PRO A 55 2.39 11.43 10.07
CA PRO A 55 3.13 11.84 8.89
C PRO A 55 2.08 12.34 7.89
N PHE A 56 1.88 13.66 7.93
CA PHE A 56 1.51 14.52 6.81
C PHE A 56 0.61 13.91 5.72
N VAL A 57 -0.63 14.42 5.71
CA VAL A 57 -1.56 14.52 4.57
C VAL A 57 -0.91 15.25 3.38
N ASN A 58 0.06 14.60 2.77
CA ASN A 58 0.45 14.83 1.40
C ASN A 58 0.13 13.54 0.65
N ASN A 59 -0.28 13.64 -0.61
CA ASN A 59 -0.46 12.50 -1.52
C ASN A 59 0.88 11.81 -1.85
N ASP A 60 1.77 11.70 -0.87
CA ASP A 60 3.09 11.13 -0.98
C ASP A 60 2.96 9.63 -1.20
N ILE A 61 3.72 9.15 -2.18
CA ILE A 61 3.69 7.76 -2.60
C ILE A 61 4.39 6.93 -1.52
N ILE A 62 3.65 6.00 -0.93
CA ILE A 62 4.19 5.04 0.03
C ILE A 62 4.92 3.94 -0.74
N THR A 63 6.17 3.66 -0.35
CA THR A 63 6.94 2.56 -0.92
C THR A 63 6.92 1.39 0.06
N LEU A 64 6.42 0.24 -0.38
CA LEU A 64 6.34 -0.98 0.42
C LEU A 64 7.21 -2.07 -0.22
N SER A 65 7.98 -2.79 0.60
CA SER A 65 8.77 -3.91 0.08
C SER A 65 7.90 -5.13 -0.17
N LEU A 66 8.08 -5.79 -1.32
CA LEU A 66 7.44 -7.05 -1.66
C LEU A 66 7.82 -8.18 -0.70
N PHE A 67 8.99 -8.08 -0.04
CA PHE A 67 9.40 -9.04 0.99
C PHE A 67 8.52 -8.95 2.24
N THR A 68 8.06 -7.76 2.59
CA THR A 68 7.21 -7.52 3.75
C THR A 68 5.72 -7.72 3.46
N LEU A 69 5.36 -8.07 2.23
CA LEU A 69 3.97 -8.15 1.79
C LEU A 69 3.36 -9.51 2.16
N LEU A 70 2.34 -9.49 3.02
CA LEU A 70 1.63 -10.68 3.45
C LEU A 70 0.46 -10.99 2.51
N ALA A 71 -0.34 -9.98 2.15
CA ALA A 71 -1.47 -10.13 1.23
C ALA A 71 -1.79 -8.84 0.48
N ILE A 72 -2.40 -8.98 -0.70
CA ILE A 72 -2.97 -7.87 -1.48
C ILE A 72 -4.37 -8.26 -1.96
N ALA A 73 -5.33 -7.35 -1.83
CA ALA A 73 -6.70 -7.53 -2.26
C ALA A 73 -7.20 -6.31 -3.04
N LEU A 74 -7.97 -6.54 -4.10
CA LEU A 74 -8.69 -5.49 -4.82
C LEU A 74 -9.89 -5.01 -3.99
N ILE A 75 -10.20 -3.72 -4.07
CA ILE A 75 -11.36 -3.08 -3.41
C ILE A 75 -12.30 -2.52 -4.49
#